data_AF-A0A354X3X4-F1
#
_entry.id   AF-A0A354X3X4-F1
#
_cell.length_a   1.000
_cell.length_b   1.000
_cell.length_c   1.000
_cell.angle_alpha   90.00
_cell.angle_beta   90.00
_cell.angle_gamma   90.00
#
_symmetry.space_group_name_H-M   'P 1'
#
loop_
_entity.id
_entity.type
_entity.pdbx_description
1 polymer ?
#
loop_
_entity_poly.entity_id
_entity_poly.type
_entity_poly.pdbx_seq_one_letter_code
_entity_poly.pdbx_strand_id
1 'polypeptide(L)'
;MCVAFLFSAFSVEKSEEIKFDYQDKIALSREGGTTRSGSPITVEAENTREELTLHIQNYTGAATVEISGGRTFRRVNFDVQGEAVEVINIATLRAGTYTLRVILDSETYVGILTQRQYGR
;
A
#
# COMPACT_ATOMS: atom_id res chain seq x y z
N MET A 1 42.40 -20.60 49.01
CA MET A 1 40.95 -20.82 48.81
C MET A 1 40.35 -19.55 48.22
N CYS A 2 39.31 -19.71 47.37
CA CYS A 2 38.46 -18.70 46.72
C CYS A 2 38.90 -18.14 45.36
N VAL A 3 38.45 -18.79 44.27
CA VAL A 3 38.12 -18.12 43.00
C VAL A 3 36.67 -18.48 42.71
N ALA A 4 35.77 -17.51 42.84
CA ALA A 4 34.37 -17.65 42.46
C ALA A 4 34.26 -17.26 40.97
N PHE A 5 34.03 -18.24 40.11
CA PHE A 5 33.56 -17.99 38.74
C PHE A 5 32.04 -17.83 38.78
N LEU A 6 31.57 -16.61 38.60
CA LEU A 6 30.17 -16.33 38.27
C LEU A 6 30.10 -16.07 36.76
N PHE A 7 29.78 -17.11 35.98
CA PHE A 7 29.31 -16.92 34.62
C PHE A 7 27.82 -16.61 34.67
N SER A 8 27.48 -15.35 34.45
CA SER A 8 26.12 -14.87 34.23
C SER A 8 25.52 -15.55 32.99
N ALA A 9 24.30 -16.07 33.16
CA ALA A 9 23.52 -16.70 32.11
C ALA A 9 23.35 -15.77 30.91
N PHE A 10 23.72 -16.28 29.73
CA PHE A 10 23.39 -15.67 28.44
C PHE A 10 21.90 -15.91 28.20
N SER A 11 21.07 -14.88 28.38
CA SER A 11 19.70 -14.90 27.89
C SER A 11 19.74 -14.74 26.38
N VAL A 12 19.34 -15.80 25.67
CA VAL A 12 19.09 -15.78 24.23
C VAL A 12 18.03 -14.70 23.97
N GLU A 13 18.48 -13.57 23.41
CA GLU A 13 17.59 -12.54 22.92
C GLU A 13 16.73 -13.14 21.81
N LYS A 14 15.42 -13.03 22.03
CA LYS A 14 14.35 -13.35 21.10
C LYS A 14 14.74 -12.85 19.71
N SER A 15 14.93 -13.77 18.78
CA SER A 15 15.04 -13.46 17.36
C SER A 15 13.68 -12.91 16.92
N GLU A 16 13.48 -11.60 17.05
CA GLU A 16 12.47 -10.91 16.28
C GLU A 16 12.90 -11.02 14.83
N GLU A 17 12.18 -11.88 14.10
CA GLU A 17 12.27 -12.03 12.66
C GLU A 17 11.92 -10.65 12.07
N ILE A 18 12.95 -9.84 11.81
CA ILE A 18 12.79 -8.57 11.11
C ILE A 18 12.43 -8.94 9.67
N LYS A 19 11.14 -9.15 9.41
CA LYS A 19 10.60 -9.07 8.07
C LYS A 19 10.83 -7.63 7.62
N PHE A 20 11.82 -7.43 6.76
CA PHE A 20 11.90 -6.22 5.96
C PHE A 20 10.76 -6.27 4.92
N ASP A 21 9.51 -6.25 5.40
CA ASP A 21 8.34 -5.98 4.59
C ASP A 21 8.40 -4.48 4.28
N TYR A 22 8.99 -4.13 3.14
CA TYR A 22 8.93 -2.77 2.58
C TYR A 22 7.51 -2.47 2.06
N GLN A 23 6.48 -2.80 2.84
CA GLN A 23 5.08 -2.58 2.52
C GLN A 23 4.65 -1.25 3.15
N ASP A 24 4.81 -0.18 2.36
CA ASP A 24 4.45 1.17 2.79
C ASP A 24 2.95 1.38 2.55
N LYS A 25 2.18 1.60 3.63
CA LYS A 25 0.79 2.03 3.52
C LYS A 25 0.71 3.42 2.89
N ILE A 26 -0.15 3.58 1.89
CA ILE A 26 -0.40 4.84 1.22
C ILE A 26 -1.65 5.47 1.84
N ALA A 27 -1.49 6.65 2.43
CA ALA A 27 -2.63 7.42 2.90
C ALA A 27 -3.45 7.92 1.71
N LEU A 28 -4.73 7.53 1.67
CA LEU A 28 -5.70 7.98 0.67
C LEU A 28 -6.65 9.00 1.30
N SER A 29 -6.79 10.14 0.63
CA SER A 29 -7.81 11.15 0.93
C SER A 29 -8.96 11.03 -0.07
N ARG A 30 -10.19 10.98 0.44
CA ARG A 30 -11.40 10.99 -0.39
C ARG A 30 -11.68 12.41 -0.90
N GLU A 31 -11.68 12.56 -2.22
CA GLU A 31 -12.11 13.76 -2.95
C GLU A 31 -13.47 13.48 -3.58
N GLY A 32 -14.54 14.05 -3.00
CA GLY A 32 -15.91 13.93 -3.51
C GLY A 32 -16.74 12.81 -2.90
N GLY A 33 -17.85 12.49 -3.56
CA GLY A 33 -18.85 11.51 -3.10
C GLY A 33 -20.02 12.14 -2.33
N THR A 34 -21.16 11.43 -2.34
CA THR A 34 -22.31 11.76 -1.51
C THR A 34 -22.38 10.75 -0.36
N THR A 35 -22.57 11.21 0.88
CA THR A 35 -22.76 10.31 2.02
C THR A 35 -24.16 9.68 1.91
N ARG A 36 -24.28 8.57 1.17
CA ARG A 36 -25.49 7.75 1.18
C ARG A 36 -25.45 6.82 2.40
N SER A 37 -26.60 6.61 3.05
CA SER A 37 -26.78 5.83 4.29
C SER A 37 -26.53 4.32 4.11
N GLY A 38 -25.28 3.94 3.80
CA GLY A 38 -24.79 2.57 3.74
C GLY A 38 -23.44 2.43 4.47
N SER A 39 -22.87 1.22 4.48
CA SER A 39 -21.50 1.01 4.94
C SER A 39 -20.53 1.90 4.16
N PRO A 40 -19.59 2.60 4.81
CA PRO A 40 -18.65 3.44 4.10
C PRO A 40 -17.77 2.59 3.18
N ILE A 41 -17.50 3.10 1.98
CA ILE A 41 -16.52 2.51 1.07
C ILE A 41 -15.14 2.67 1.70
N THR A 42 -14.44 1.55 1.86
CA THR A 42 -13.07 1.51 2.37
C THR A 42 -12.14 1.25 1.20
N VAL A 43 -11.10 2.07 1.07
CA VAL A 43 -10.04 1.88 0.09
C VAL A 43 -8.71 1.96 0.83
N GLU A 44 -7.94 0.89 0.78
CA GLU A 44 -6.59 0.82 1.31
C GLU A 44 -5.61 0.52 0.18
N ALA A 45 -4.44 1.16 0.23
CA ALA A 45 -3.41 1.04 -0.78
C ALA A 45 -2.07 0.79 -0.10
N GLU A 46 -1.31 -0.18 -0.61
CA GLU A 46 -0.03 -0.60 -0.05
C GLU A 46 0.99 -0.76 -1.17
N ASN A 47 2.20 -0.25 -0.95
CA ASN A 47 3.30 -0.31 -1.91
C ASN A 47 4.38 -1.26 -1.42
N THR A 48 4.65 -2.34 -2.17
CA THR A 48 5.70 -3.33 -1.89
C THR A 48 6.91 -3.17 -2.83
N ARG A 49 7.19 -1.94 -3.31
CA ARG A 49 8.22 -1.54 -4.29
C ARG A 49 7.95 -2.01 -5.72
N GLU A 50 7.60 -3.27 -5.91
CA GLU A 50 7.35 -3.82 -7.25
C GLU A 50 5.86 -3.87 -7.58
N GLU A 51 5.02 -3.84 -6.56
CA GLU A 51 3.58 -3.96 -6.68
C GLU A 51 2.89 -2.90 -5.83
N LEU A 52 1.78 -2.39 -6.37
CA LEU A 52 0.78 -1.61 -5.65
C LEU A 52 -0.41 -2.53 -5.43
N THR A 53 -0.68 -2.84 -4.17
CA THR A 53 -1.84 -3.63 -3.77
C THR A 53 -2.95 -2.69 -3.33
N LEU A 54 -4.16 -2.90 -3.86
CA LEU A 54 -5.35 -2.16 -3.52
C LEU A 54 -6.38 -3.09 -2.91
N HIS A 55 -6.93 -2.70 -1.77
CA HIS A 55 -8.04 -3.37 -1.11
C HIS A 55 -9.24 -2.44 -1.12
N ILE A 56 -10.32 -2.88 -1.76
CA ILE A 56 -11.58 -2.13 -1.84
C ILE A 56 -12.67 -2.95 -1.16
N GLN A 57 -13.44 -2.32 -0.29
CA GLN A 57 -14.57 -2.95 0.41
C GLN A 57 -15.82 -2.06 0.35
N ASN A 58 -16.99 -2.70 0.49
CA ASN A 58 -18.30 -2.07 0.48
C ASN A 58 -18.61 -1.32 -0.83
N TYR A 59 -18.05 -1.77 -1.96
CA TYR A 59 -18.26 -1.17 -3.27
C TYR A 59 -18.62 -2.24 -4.32
N THR A 60 -19.58 -1.94 -5.18
CA THR A 60 -19.91 -2.76 -6.34
C THR A 60 -20.02 -1.88 -7.56
N GLY A 61 -19.22 -2.16 -8.59
CA GLY A 61 -19.15 -1.34 -9.80
C GLY A 61 -17.75 -1.33 -10.40
N ALA A 62 -17.57 -0.50 -11.43
CA ALA A 62 -16.29 -0.35 -12.12
C ALA A 62 -15.35 0.55 -11.31
N ALA A 63 -14.16 0.03 -11.01
CA ALA A 63 -13.07 0.77 -10.42
C ALA A 63 -12.02 1.14 -11.48
N THR A 64 -11.54 2.37 -11.43
CA THR A 64 -10.43 2.83 -12.25
C THR A 64 -9.29 3.29 -11.36
N VAL A 65 -8.10 2.76 -11.58
CA VAL A 65 -6.88 3.16 -10.89
C VAL A 65 -5.98 3.89 -11.86
N GLU A 66 -5.57 5.10 -11.49
CA GLU A 66 -4.64 5.92 -12.25
C GLU A 66 -3.38 6.18 -11.43
N ILE A 67 -2.22 5.95 -12.06
CA ILE A 67 -0.92 6.32 -11.52
C ILE A 67 -0.32 7.34 -12.49
N SER A 68 -0.08 8.56 -12.00
CA SER A 68 0.42 9.66 -12.82
C SER A 68 1.57 10.39 -12.14
N GLY A 69 2.61 10.73 -12.89
CA GLY A 69 3.76 11.45 -12.34
C GLY A 69 4.93 11.50 -13.32
N GLY A 70 5.62 12.64 -13.37
CA GLY A 70 6.71 12.88 -14.32
C GLY A 70 6.23 12.73 -15.77
N ARG A 71 6.72 11.70 -16.48
CA ARG A 71 6.32 11.33 -17.85
C ARG A 71 5.51 10.04 -17.92
N THR A 72 5.11 9.49 -16.78
CA THR A 72 4.38 8.23 -16.70
C THR A 72 2.92 8.51 -16.42
N PHE A 73 2.05 7.89 -17.21
CA PHE A 73 0.63 7.73 -16.92
C PHE A 73 0.28 6.25 -17.13
N ARG A 74 -0.38 5.66 -16.15
CA ARG A 74 -0.89 4.29 -16.22
C ARG A 74 -2.31 4.26 -15.69
N ARG A 75 -3.18 3.51 -16.38
CA ARG A 75 -4.56 3.30 -15.98
C ARG A 75 -4.87 1.80 -15.97
N VAL A 76 -5.57 1.33 -14.93
CA VAL A 76 -6.08 -0.03 -14.80
C VAL A 76 -7.56 0.06 -14.48
N ASN A 77 -8.38 -0.78 -15.12
CA ASN A 77 -9.81 -0.85 -14.86
C ASN A 77 -10.19 -2.27 -14.49
N PHE A 78 -11.06 -2.44 -13.50
CA PHE A 78 -11.57 -3.73 -13.06
C PHE A 78 -12.94 -3.54 -12.39
N ASP A 79 -13.71 -4.62 -12.27
CA ASP A 79 -15.00 -4.62 -11.61
C ASP A 79 -14.87 -5.14 -10.17
N VAL A 80 -15.55 -4.47 -9.24
CA VAL A 80 -15.62 -4.85 -7.83
C VAL A 80 -17.00 -5.43 -7.54
N GLN A 81 -17.07 -6.53 -6.80
CA GLN A 81 -18.31 -7.18 -6.39
C GLN A 81 -18.40 -7.29 -4.87
N GLY A 82 -18.69 -6.16 -4.22
CA GLY A 82 -18.68 -6.00 -2.76
C GLY A 82 -17.29 -5.75 -2.22
N GLU A 83 -16.32 -6.59 -2.60
CA GLU A 83 -14.91 -6.47 -2.23
C GLU A 83 -14.01 -6.85 -3.41
N ALA A 84 -12.80 -6.28 -3.46
CA ALA A 84 -11.77 -6.67 -4.42
C ALA A 84 -10.38 -6.41 -3.85
N VAL A 85 -9.43 -7.26 -4.27
CA VAL A 85 -8.00 -7.05 -4.10
C VAL A 85 -7.37 -7.02 -5.48
N GLU A 86 -6.74 -5.89 -5.84
CA GLU A 86 -6.09 -5.71 -7.13
C GLU A 86 -4.59 -5.46 -6.92
N VAL A 87 -3.75 -6.17 -7.67
CA VAL A 87 -2.29 -6.06 -7.61
C VAL A 87 -1.76 -5.50 -8.92
N ILE A 88 -1.19 -4.30 -8.86
CA ILE A 88 -0.68 -3.58 -10.03
C ILE A 88 0.84 -3.58 -9.99
N ASN A 89 1.49 -4.22 -10.96
CA ASN A 89 2.94 -4.17 -11.08
C ASN A 89 3.41 -2.73 -11.36
N ILE A 90 4.22 -2.17 -10.47
CA ILE A 90 4.85 -0.84 -10.57
C ILE A 90 6.37 -0.90 -10.68
N ALA A 91 6.96 -2.09 -10.81
CA ALA A 91 8.41 -2.30 -10.92
C ALA A 91 9.07 -1.51 -12.08
N THR A 92 8.30 -1.20 -13.13
CA THR A 92 8.75 -0.41 -14.28
C THR A 92 8.73 1.11 -14.05
N LEU A 93 8.12 1.57 -12.96
CA LEU A 93 8.15 2.97 -12.57
C LEU A 93 9.57 3.35 -12.15
N ARG A 94 10.02 4.49 -12.64
CA ARG A 94 11.29 5.07 -12.20
C ARG A 94 11.13 5.56 -10.76
N ALA A 95 12.25 5.74 -10.09
CA ALA A 95 12.24 6.40 -8.79
C ALA A 95 11.67 7.81 -8.92
N GLY A 96 10.80 8.17 -7.97
CA GLY A 96 10.07 9.42 -7.98
C GLY A 96 8.76 9.33 -7.20
N THR A 97 8.00 10.42 -7.25
CA THR A 97 6.71 10.54 -6.59
C THR A 97 5.61 10.57 -7.64
N TYR A 98 4.55 9.80 -7.40
CA TYR A 98 3.41 9.64 -8.29
C TYR A 98 2.13 9.92 -7.52
N THR A 99 1.15 10.51 -8.20
CA THR A 99 -0.22 10.63 -7.72
C THR A 99 -0.96 9.35 -8.08
N LEU A 100 -1.47 8.68 -7.06
CA LEU A 100 -2.39 7.55 -7.17
C LEU A 100 -3.82 8.10 -7.07
N ARG A 101 -4.68 7.75 -8.03
CA ARG A 101 -6.12 8.01 -7.97
C ARG A 101 -6.88 6.70 -8.13
N VAL A 102 -7.79 6.44 -7.21
CA VAL A 102 -8.75 5.32 -7.29
C VAL A 102 -10.13 5.93 -7.45
N ILE A 103 -10.72 5.75 -8.62
CA ILE A 103 -12.01 6.34 -9.01
C ILE A 103 -13.05 5.23 -8.93
N LEU A 104 -14.05 5.43 -8.08
CA LEU A 104 -15.15 4.52 -7.80
C LEU A 104 -16.46 5.28 -8.08
N ASP A 105 -16.96 5.17 -9.31
CA ASP A 105 -18.15 5.90 -9.78
C ASP A 105 -18.11 7.42 -9.48
N SER A 106 -18.77 7.87 -8.39
CA SER A 106 -18.83 9.27 -7.96
C SER A 106 -17.79 9.68 -6.90
N GLU A 107 -16.96 8.73 -6.44
CA GLU A 107 -15.96 8.95 -5.41
C GLU A 107 -14.55 8.79 -5.96
N THR A 108 -13.64 9.68 -5.60
CA THR A 108 -12.23 9.54 -5.97
C THR A 108 -11.38 9.53 -4.71
N TYR A 109 -10.47 8.57 -4.59
CA TYR A 109 -9.50 8.48 -3.51
C TYR A 109 -8.13 8.80 -4.07
N VAL A 110 -7.46 9.80 -3.48
CA VAL A 110 -6.18 10.31 -3.96
C VAL A 110 -5.10 10.08 -2.92
N GLY A 111 -3.95 9.58 -3.34
CA GLY A 111 -2.78 9.41 -2.48
C GLY A 111 -1.48 9.65 -3.21
N ILE A 112 -0.39 9.58 -2.44
CA ILE A 112 0.96 9.77 -2.95
C ILE A 112 1.72 8.44 -2.88
N LEU A 113 2.06 7.92 -4.05
CA LEU A 113 2.92 6.75 -4.22
C LEU A 113 4.38 7.22 -4.36
N THR A 114 5.26 6.77 -3.47
CA THR A 114 6.69 7.06 -3.55
C THR A 114 7.46 5.83 -4.01
N GLN A 115 8.09 5.91 -5.18
CA GLN A 115 8.98 4.88 -5.70
C GLN A 115 10.42 5.23 -5.37
N ARG A 116 11.08 4.40 -4.55
CA ARG A 116 12.48 4.63 -4.16
C ARG A 116 13.43 4.00 -5.17
N GLN A 117 14.52 4.70 -5.50
CA GLN A 117 15.64 4.09 -6.22
C GLN A 117 16.45 3.30 -5.21
N TYR A 118 16.50 1.99 -5.37
CA TYR A 118 17.45 1.17 -4.64
C TYR A 118 18.69 1.00 -5.53
N GLY A 119 19.82 1.52 -5.03
CA GLY A 119 21.12 1.42 -5.69
C GLY A 119 21.55 -0.03 -5.85
N ARG A 120 22.24 -0.31 -6.96
CA ARG A 120 22.98 -1.55 -7.21
C ARG A 120 24.06 -1.80 -6.18
#